data_AF-A0A1H3P206-F1
#
_entry.id   AF-A0A1H3P206-F1
#
_cell.length_a   1.000
_cell.length_b   1.000
_cell.length_c   1.000
_cell.angle_alpha   90.00
_cell.angle_beta   90.00
_cell.angle_gamma   90.00
#
_symmetry.space_group_name_H-M   'P 1'
#
loop_
_entity.id
_entity.type
_entity.pdbx_description
1 polymer ?
#
loop_
_entity_poly.entity_id
_entity_poly.type
_entity_poly.pdbx_seq_one_letter_code
_entity_poly.pdbx_strand_id
1 'polypeptide(L)'
;MRHSPVLLSAALTAAAFAIVPTAPALAAAQQAPACALFAYQPTRDGNTLTAIGGRVGCLNSATVTVRIVVEQKDAAPKVIGELAQSGTEINLTTKAPCNSGATVRVHTETISSTGSIAHSPASTFERC
;
A
#
# COMPACT_ATOMS: atom_id res chain seq x y z
N MET A 1 -12.79 -34.87 82.20
CA MET A 1 -12.89 -36.23 81.64
C MET A 1 -13.56 -36.14 80.28
N ARG A 2 -13.02 -36.89 79.31
CA ARG A 2 -13.52 -37.15 77.95
C ARG A 2 -15.04 -37.19 77.89
N HIS A 3 -15.65 -36.79 76.76
CA HIS A 3 -16.63 -37.57 75.98
C HIS A 3 -16.77 -36.93 74.58
N SER A 4 -16.38 -37.70 73.55
CA SER A 4 -16.78 -37.59 72.15
C SER A 4 -17.66 -38.82 71.83
N PRO A 5 -18.20 -39.03 70.62
CA PRO A 5 -18.84 -38.14 69.64
C PRO A 5 -20.22 -38.70 69.21
N VAL A 6 -21.06 -37.96 68.48
CA VAL A 6 -22.05 -38.58 67.56
C VAL A 6 -22.10 -37.80 66.24
N LEU A 7 -21.89 -38.57 65.18
CA LEU A 7 -21.92 -38.24 63.76
C LEU A 7 -23.35 -37.92 63.31
N LEU A 8 -23.52 -36.91 62.46
CA LEU A 8 -24.66 -36.83 61.54
C LEU A 8 -24.15 -36.32 60.19
N SER A 9 -24.05 -37.28 59.28
CA SER A 9 -23.79 -37.11 57.86
C SER A 9 -24.96 -36.40 57.19
N ALA A 10 -24.67 -35.34 56.44
CA ALA A 10 -25.49 -34.92 55.32
C ALA A 10 -24.57 -34.76 54.11
N ALA A 11 -24.80 -35.61 53.12
CA ALA A 11 -24.07 -35.69 51.87
C ALA A 11 -24.83 -34.95 50.76
N LEU A 12 -24.11 -34.68 49.66
CA LEU A 12 -24.57 -34.24 48.33
C LEU A 12 -25.04 -32.77 48.27
N THR A 13 -24.70 -31.96 47.27
CA THR A 13 -24.42 -32.21 45.84
C THR A 13 -23.45 -31.17 45.27
N ALA A 14 -22.62 -31.63 44.34
CA ALA A 14 -21.83 -30.82 43.43
C ALA A 14 -22.69 -29.87 42.58
N ALA A 15 -22.17 -28.67 42.33
CA ALA A 15 -22.46 -27.85 41.15
C ALA A 15 -21.40 -26.74 41.03
N ALA A 16 -20.23 -27.10 40.54
CA ALA A 16 -19.26 -26.12 40.05
C ALA A 16 -19.79 -25.56 38.72
N PHE A 17 -20.47 -24.41 38.78
CA PHE A 17 -20.68 -23.59 37.59
C PHE A 17 -19.63 -22.50 37.57
N ALA A 18 -18.49 -22.82 36.97
CA ALA A 18 -17.56 -21.82 36.48
C ALA A 18 -18.30 -21.01 35.41
N ILE A 19 -18.71 -19.79 35.78
CA ILE A 19 -19.24 -18.81 34.84
C ILE A 19 -18.02 -18.30 34.06
N VAL A 20 -17.61 -19.02 33.02
CA VAL A 20 -16.64 -18.50 32.07
C VAL A 20 -17.36 -17.39 31.29
N PRO A 21 -16.91 -16.14 31.33
CA PRO A 21 -17.48 -15.12 30.45
C PRO A 21 -17.17 -15.53 29.02
N THR A 22 -18.20 -15.92 28.27
CA THR A 22 -18.14 -15.96 26.81
C THR A 22 -18.06 -14.52 26.32
N ALA A 23 -16.85 -13.96 26.38
CA ALA A 23 -16.53 -12.81 25.58
C ALA A 23 -16.77 -13.21 24.11
N PRO A 24 -17.57 -12.47 23.33
CA PRO A 24 -17.63 -12.71 21.91
C PRO A 24 -16.21 -12.56 21.39
N ALA A 25 -15.68 -13.61 20.78
CA ALA A 25 -14.49 -13.50 19.95
C ALA A 25 -14.85 -12.47 18.87
N LEU A 26 -14.42 -11.22 19.07
CA LEU A 26 -14.28 -10.25 18.01
C LEU A 26 -13.40 -10.96 17.00
N ALA A 27 -14.01 -11.49 15.94
CA ALA A 27 -13.29 -11.85 14.75
C ALA A 27 -12.50 -10.60 14.41
N ALA A 28 -11.20 -10.64 14.67
CA ALA A 28 -10.30 -9.60 14.20
C ALA A 28 -10.58 -9.54 12.71
N ALA A 29 -11.18 -8.43 12.25
CA ALA A 29 -11.30 -8.18 10.84
C ALA A 29 -9.86 -8.27 10.32
N GLN A 30 -9.52 -9.38 9.66
CA GLN A 30 -8.26 -9.48 8.96
C GLN A 30 -8.26 -8.28 8.04
N GLN A 31 -7.45 -7.27 8.37
CA GLN A 31 -7.22 -6.14 7.51
C GLN A 31 -6.80 -6.74 6.17
N ALA A 32 -7.71 -6.66 5.20
CA ALA A 32 -7.36 -6.97 3.82
C ALA A 32 -6.09 -6.14 3.53
N PRO A 33 -5.04 -6.75 2.97
CA PRO A 33 -3.81 -6.02 2.73
C PRO A 33 -4.17 -4.80 1.88
N ALA A 34 -3.71 -3.63 2.34
CA ALA A 34 -4.03 -2.38 1.69
C ALA A 34 -3.35 -2.36 0.32
N CYS A 35 -4.14 -2.59 -0.74
CA CYS A 35 -3.64 -2.45 -2.09
C CYS A 35 -3.34 -0.97 -2.35
N ALA A 36 -2.06 -0.62 -2.41
CA ALA A 36 -1.62 0.76 -2.54
C ALA A 36 -0.87 0.96 -3.85
N LEU A 37 -1.18 2.05 -4.55
CA LEU A 37 -0.32 2.58 -5.60
C LEU A 37 0.71 3.52 -5.00
N PHE A 38 1.91 3.54 -5.58
CA PHE A 38 2.95 4.50 -5.23
C PHE A 38 3.58 5.08 -6.48
N ALA A 39 4.01 6.33 -6.38
CA ALA A 39 4.75 7.03 -7.41
C ALA A 39 5.84 7.86 -6.72
N TYR A 40 7.10 7.61 -7.03
CA TYR A 40 8.22 8.36 -6.46
C TYR A 40 8.56 9.56 -7.31
N GLN A 41 9.05 10.60 -6.64
CA GLN A 41 9.50 11.81 -7.29
C GLN A 41 10.59 11.47 -8.33
N PRO A 42 10.48 11.96 -9.58
CA PRO A 42 11.44 11.60 -10.62
C PRO A 42 12.81 12.20 -10.32
N THR A 43 13.84 11.49 -10.76
CA THR A 43 15.25 11.88 -10.65
C THR A 43 15.86 12.07 -12.03
N ARG A 44 16.92 12.87 -12.11
CA ARG A 44 17.70 13.08 -13.34
C ARG A 44 19.15 12.69 -13.09
N ASP A 45 19.69 11.84 -13.96
CA ASP A 45 21.10 11.53 -14.04
C ASP A 45 21.62 11.87 -15.44
N GLY A 46 22.52 12.85 -15.52
CA GLY A 46 22.92 13.45 -16.79
C GLY A 46 21.71 13.90 -17.62
N ASN A 47 21.50 13.24 -18.75
CA ASN A 47 20.41 13.54 -19.69
C ASN A 47 19.20 12.60 -19.57
N THR A 48 19.18 11.72 -18.56
CA THR A 48 18.16 10.68 -18.40
C THR A 48 17.29 10.97 -17.19
N LEU A 49 15.99 11.10 -17.40
CA LEU A 49 14.99 11.09 -16.34
C LEU A 49 14.63 9.66 -15.99
N THR A 50 14.49 9.40 -14.70
CA THR A 50 14.04 8.11 -14.17
C THR A 50 12.81 8.34 -13.30
N ALA A 51 11.75 7.60 -13.59
CA ALA A 51 10.54 7.53 -12.76
C ALA A 51 10.35 6.11 -12.24
N ILE A 52 9.91 6.02 -10.98
CA ILE A 52 9.66 4.76 -10.29
C ILE A 52 8.25 4.81 -9.72
N GLY A 53 7.48 3.76 -9.96
CA GLY A 53 6.12 3.64 -9.46
C GLY A 53 5.65 2.20 -9.49
N GLY A 54 4.46 1.95 -8.96
CA GLY A 54 3.97 0.59 -8.88
C GLY A 54 2.80 0.40 -7.93
N ARG A 55 2.61 -0.86 -7.54
CA ARG A 55 1.59 -1.27 -6.57
C ARG A 55 2.13 -2.32 -5.60
N VAL A 56 1.65 -2.29 -4.37
CA VAL A 56 2.03 -3.23 -3.30
C VAL A 56 0.81 -3.63 -2.47
N GLY A 57 0.89 -4.80 -1.81
CA GLY A 57 -0.16 -5.23 -0.87
C GLY A 57 -1.49 -5.61 -1.55
N CYS A 58 -1.49 -5.94 -2.85
CA CYS A 58 -2.70 -6.26 -3.58
C CYS A 58 -2.89 -7.76 -3.76
N LEU A 59 -4.11 -8.25 -3.54
CA LEU A 59 -4.47 -9.66 -3.74
C LEU A 59 -4.84 -10.00 -5.19
N ASN A 60 -5.36 -9.03 -5.94
CA ASN A 60 -5.77 -9.20 -7.32
C ASN A 60 -4.69 -8.72 -8.29
N SER A 61 -4.56 -9.37 -9.44
CA SER A 61 -3.72 -8.87 -10.54
C SER A 61 -4.38 -7.67 -11.21
N ALA A 62 -3.58 -6.69 -11.61
CA ALA A 62 -3.97 -5.53 -12.42
C ALA A 62 -2.77 -5.10 -13.26
N THR A 63 -3.03 -4.42 -14.37
CA THR A 63 -1.98 -3.76 -15.14
C THR A 63 -1.67 -2.42 -14.51
N VAL A 64 -0.40 -2.15 -14.24
CA VAL A 64 0.08 -0.86 -13.79
C VAL A 64 0.95 -0.25 -14.88
N THR A 65 0.69 1.01 -15.18
CA THR A 65 1.44 1.84 -16.11
C THR A 65 2.11 2.97 -15.35
N VAL A 66 3.44 3.06 -15.41
CA VAL A 66 4.24 4.15 -14.84
C VAL A 66 4.68 5.08 -15.96
N ARG A 67 4.46 6.39 -15.78
CA ARG A 67 4.74 7.44 -16.76
C ARG A 67 5.66 8.52 -16.22
N ILE A 68 6.53 9.03 -17.08
CA ILE A 68 7.25 10.29 -16.89
C ILE A 68 6.44 11.38 -17.59
N VAL A 69 5.84 12.28 -16.83
CA VAL A 69 5.08 13.41 -17.35
C VAL A 69 5.90 14.69 -17.19
N VAL A 70 6.01 15.44 -18.28
CA VAL A 70 6.75 16.69 -18.37
C VAL A 70 5.79 17.82 -18.66
N GLU A 71 5.84 18.85 -17.82
CA GLU A 71 5.12 20.09 -17.98
C GLU A 71 6.11 21.20 -18.34
N GLN A 72 5.76 21.97 -19.37
CA GLN A 72 6.51 23.13 -19.82
C GLN A 72 5.61 24.35 -19.76
N LYS A 73 6.20 25.52 -19.51
CA LYS A 73 5.48 26.78 -19.56
C LYS A 73 4.86 26.95 -20.94
N ASP A 74 3.57 27.30 -20.99
CA ASP A 74 2.82 27.57 -22.21
C ASP A 74 2.70 26.38 -23.18
N ALA A 75 2.94 25.16 -22.70
CA ALA A 75 2.78 23.93 -23.47
C ALA A 75 1.91 22.91 -22.72
N ALA A 76 1.22 22.05 -23.46
CA ALA A 76 0.46 20.95 -22.87
C ALA A 76 1.41 19.93 -22.20
N PRO A 77 1.02 19.31 -21.06
CA PRO A 77 1.78 18.24 -20.46
C PRO A 77 2.03 17.10 -21.45
N LYS A 78 3.22 16.52 -21.39
CA LYS A 78 3.66 15.46 -22.31
C LYS A 78 4.19 14.26 -21.54
N VAL A 79 3.72 13.07 -21.93
CA VAL A 79 4.35 11.80 -21.51
C VAL A 79 5.58 11.56 -22.38
N ILE A 80 6.76 11.41 -21.78
CA ILE A 80 8.02 11.16 -22.50
C ILE A 80 8.60 9.76 -22.27
N GLY A 81 8.08 9.04 -21.28
CA GLY A 81 8.45 7.67 -20.98
C GLY A 81 7.28 6.96 -20.33
N GLU A 82 7.08 5.70 -20.67
CA GLU A 82 6.02 4.86 -20.13
C GLU A 82 6.51 3.42 -20.04
N LEU A 83 6.12 2.71 -18.98
CA LEU A 83 6.30 1.28 -18.87
C LEU A 83 5.07 0.68 -18.20
N ALA A 84 4.57 -0.43 -18.73
CA ALA A 84 3.41 -1.13 -18.20
C ALA A 84 3.73 -2.61 -17.91
N GLN A 85 3.17 -3.12 -16.82
CA GLN A 85 3.28 -4.53 -16.43
C GLN A 85 2.03 -4.95 -15.68
N SER A 86 1.67 -6.24 -15.74
CA SER A 86 0.57 -6.82 -14.95
C SER A 86 1.10 -7.67 -13.81
N GLY A 87 0.37 -7.68 -12.69
CA GLY A 87 0.77 -8.41 -11.49
C GLY A 87 -0.01 -7.99 -10.24
N THR A 88 0.16 -8.76 -9.19
CA THR A 88 -0.35 -8.45 -7.84
C THR A 88 0.53 -7.40 -7.16
N GLU A 89 1.85 -7.53 -7.27
CA GLU A 89 2.84 -6.54 -6.83
C GLU A 89 3.75 -6.16 -7.97
N ILE A 90 3.99 -4.87 -8.11
CA ILE A 90 4.69 -4.30 -9.27
C ILE A 90 5.57 -3.16 -8.76
N ASN A 91 6.82 -3.16 -9.20
CA ASN A 91 7.74 -2.03 -9.07
C ASN A 91 8.39 -1.81 -10.44
N LEU A 92 7.98 -0.73 -11.13
CA LEU A 92 8.48 -0.39 -12.45
C LEU A 92 9.39 0.82 -12.38
N THR A 93 10.47 0.73 -13.13
CA THR A 93 11.38 1.84 -13.40
C THR A 93 11.32 2.14 -14.88
N THR A 94 10.87 3.34 -15.24
CA THR A 94 10.90 3.81 -16.62
C THR A 94 11.91 4.94 -16.76
N LYS A 95 12.51 5.05 -17.93
CA LYS A 95 13.54 6.04 -18.24
C LYS A 95 13.21 6.74 -19.54
N ALA A 96 13.50 8.04 -19.59
CA ALA A 96 13.32 8.83 -20.81
C ALA A 96 14.39 9.92 -20.90
N PRO A 97 14.79 10.32 -22.11
CA PRO A 97 15.72 11.42 -22.29
C PRO A 97 15.03 12.77 -22.00
N CYS A 98 15.83 13.70 -21.51
CA CYS A 98 15.45 15.05 -21.08
C CYS A 98 16.04 16.06 -22.08
N ASN A 99 15.39 16.20 -23.25
CA ASN A 99 15.94 16.83 -24.46
C ASN A 99 15.19 18.08 -24.96
N SER A 100 14.38 18.74 -24.14
CA SER A 100 13.60 19.92 -24.55
C SER A 100 14.40 21.23 -24.75
N GLY A 101 15.68 21.32 -24.35
CA GLY A 101 16.44 22.56 -24.16
C GLY A 101 15.90 23.57 -23.11
N ALA A 102 14.78 23.30 -22.46
CA ALA A 102 14.01 24.18 -21.59
C ALA A 102 14.04 23.77 -20.11
N THR A 103 13.59 24.68 -19.25
CA THR A 103 13.26 24.34 -17.86
C THR A 103 11.89 23.67 -17.82
N VAL A 104 11.82 22.50 -17.19
CA VAL A 104 10.62 21.67 -17.16
C VAL A 104 10.27 21.24 -15.74
N ARG A 105 8.98 21.04 -15.47
CA ARG A 105 8.50 20.36 -14.26
C ARG A 105 8.17 18.92 -14.63
N VAL A 106 8.60 17.96 -13.83
CA VAL A 106 8.44 16.54 -14.13
C VAL A 106 7.85 15.84 -12.92
N HIS A 107 6.82 15.04 -13.12
CA HIS A 107 6.27 14.14 -12.10
C HIS A 107 6.10 12.73 -12.64
N THR A 108 6.04 11.78 -11.72
CA THR A 108 5.72 10.39 -12.02
C THR A 108 4.22 10.18 -11.85
N GLU A 109 3.59 9.53 -12.82
CA GLU A 109 2.22 9.02 -12.68
C GLU A 109 2.24 7.50 -12.69
N THR A 110 1.49 6.90 -11.77
CA THR A 110 1.25 5.46 -11.74
C THR A 110 -0.24 5.20 -11.85
N ILE A 111 -0.64 4.52 -12.92
CA ILE A 111 -2.03 4.28 -13.27
C ILE A 111 -2.29 2.78 -13.21
N SER A 112 -3.30 2.37 -12.47
CA SER A 112 -3.78 0.99 -12.44
C SER A 112 -4.94 0.81 -13.42
N SER A 113 -5.04 -0.36 -14.05
CA SER A 113 -6.21 -0.77 -14.84
C SER A 113 -7.49 -0.88 -14.02
N THR A 114 -7.40 -0.82 -12.69
CA THR A 114 -8.55 -0.68 -11.78
C THR A 114 -9.08 0.76 -11.68
N GLY A 115 -8.47 1.71 -12.39
CA GLY A 115 -8.84 3.13 -12.40
C GLY A 115 -8.17 3.97 -11.30
N SER A 116 -7.39 3.36 -10.40
CA SER A 116 -6.63 4.09 -9.38
C SER A 116 -5.42 4.79 -10.00
N ILE A 117 -5.12 6.01 -9.54
CA ILE A 117 -3.97 6.78 -10.01
C ILE A 117 -3.21 7.34 -8.79
N ALA A 118 -1.89 7.26 -8.83
CA ALA A 118 -1.00 7.92 -7.88
C ALA A 118 -0.06 8.87 -8.62
N HIS A 119 0.18 10.04 -8.02
CA HIS A 119 1.09 11.06 -8.55
C HIS A 119 2.19 11.33 -7.52
N SER A 120 3.42 11.49 -8.01
CA SER A 120 4.49 12.04 -7.17
C SER A 120 4.38 13.57 -7.08
N PRO A 121 5.04 14.20 -6.10
CA PRO A 121 5.42 15.61 -6.23
C PRO A 121 6.22 15.84 -7.53
N ALA A 122 6.13 17.06 -8.07
CA ALA A 122 6.89 17.45 -9.24
C ALA A 122 8.31 17.91 -8.87
N SER A 123 9.29 17.56 -9.70
CA SER A 123 10.67 18.07 -9.69
C SER A 123 10.87 19.06 -10.82
N THR A 124 11.57 20.17 -10.56
CA THR A 124 12.00 21.09 -11.63
C THR A 124 13.39 20.70 -12.11
N PHE A 125 13.55 20.54 -13.42
CA PHE A 125 14.85 20.32 -14.05
C PHE A 125 15.11 21.42 -15.08
N GLU A 126 16.27 22.05 -14.98
CA GLU A 126 16.71 23.06 -15.93
C GLU A 126 17.43 22.41 -17.11
N ARG A 127 17.27 22.96 -18.31
CA ARG A 127 17.93 22.44 -19.52
C ARG A 127 17.71 20.93 -19.70
N CYS A 128 16.46 20.48 -19.50
CA CYS A 128 16.00 19.34 -20.28
C CYS A 128 15.87 19.89 -21.68
#